data_AF-A0AB37GIP8-F1
#
_entry.id   AF-A0AB37GIP8-F1
#
_cell.length_a   1.000
_cell.length_b   1.000
_cell.length_c   1.000
_cell.angle_alpha   90.00
_cell.angle_beta   90.00
_cell.angle_gamma   90.00
#
_symmetry.space_group_name_H-M   'P 1'
#
loop_
_entity.id
_entity.type
_entity.pdbx_description
1 polymer ?
#
loop_
_entity_poly.entity_id
_entity_poly.type
_entity_poly.pdbx_seq_one_letter_code
_entity_poly.pdbx_strand_id
1 'polypeptide(L)' 'MWGVHQRLAELWNIQSNQRALTEEEMSELKICLDANLNKCRKVAALKNLSLLASETNDVDWQHEICNQIEELYADFH' A
#
# COMPACT_ATOMS: atom_id res chain seq x y z
N MET A 1 3.57 7.96 -1.89
CA MET A 1 2.22 7.62 -1.37
C MET A 1 1.92 8.42 -0.10
N TRP A 2 2.93 9.14 0.41
CA TRP A 2 2.82 10.09 1.50
C TRP A 2 1.50 10.86 1.56
N GLY A 3 1.04 11.44 0.45
CA GLY A 3 -0.23 12.19 0.42
C GLY A 3 -1.48 11.37 0.78
N VAL A 4 -1.56 10.10 0.36
CA VAL A 4 -2.68 9.21 0.72
C VAL A 4 -2.61 8.86 2.21
N HIS A 5 -1.42 8.53 2.73
CA HIS A 5 -1.26 8.20 4.15
C HIS A 5 -1.49 9.40 5.06
N GLN A 6 -1.04 10.59 4.66
CA GLN A 6 -1.33 11.84 5.34
C GLN A 6 -2.84 12.08 5.40
N ARG A 7 -3.55 11.94 4.27
CA ARG A 7 -5.00 12.15 4.25
C ARG A 7 -5.75 11.11 5.08
N LEU A 8 -5.33 9.84 5.05
CA LEU A 8 -5.86 8.80 5.93
C LEU A 8 -5.68 9.17 7.41
N ALA A 9 -4.51 9.67 7.81
CA ALA A 9 -4.24 10.08 9.18
C ALA A 9 -5.09 11.29 9.61
N GLU A 10 -5.25 12.28 8.74
CA GLU A 10 -6.12 13.43 8.98
C GLU A 10 -7.57 13.02 9.18
N LEU A 11 -8.13 12.22 8.26
CA LEU A 11 -9.51 11.73 8.34
C LEU A 11 -9.73 10.87 9.59
N TRP A 12 -8.76 10.01 9.91
CA TRP A 12 -8.80 9.21 11.13
C TRP A 12 -8.82 10.07 12.40
N ASN A 13 -8.01 11.13 12.44
CA ASN A 13 -7.98 12.07 13.56
C ASN A 13 -9.31 12.83 13.70
N ILE A 14 -9.89 13.29 12.60
CA ILE A 14 -11.21 13.96 12.61
C ILE A 14 -12.26 13.00 13.19
N GLN A 15 -12.34 11.77 12.67
CA GLN A 15 -13.31 10.77 13.08
C GLN A 15 -13.15 10.36 14.55
N SER A 16 -11.91 10.23 15.03
CA SER A 16 -11.63 9.71 16.37
C SER A 16 -11.75 10.78 17.46
N ASN A 17 -11.37 12.02 17.16
CA ASN A 17 -11.16 13.05 18.20
C ASN A 17 -12.07 14.26 18.06
N GLN A 18 -12.74 14.46 16.92
CA GLN A 18 -13.48 15.69 16.65
C GLN A 18 -14.97 15.44 16.42
N ARG A 19 -15.31 14.72 15.36
CA ARG A 19 -16.70 14.50 14.93
C ARG A 19 -16.80 13.34 13.93
N ALA A 20 -18.01 12.88 13.67
CA ALA A 20 -18.27 12.02 12.53
C ALA A 20 -17.83 12.69 11.21
N LEU A 21 -17.35 11.88 10.27
CA LEU A 21 -16.98 12.33 8.93
C LEU A 21 -18.22 12.79 8.16
N THR A 22 -18.05 13.82 7.33
CA THR A 22 -19.06 14.19 6.33
C THR A 22 -19.11 13.14 5.22
N GLU A 23 -20.15 13.19 4.37
CA GLU A 23 -20.25 12.29 3.22
C GLU A 23 -19.06 12.47 2.25
N GLU A 24 -18.61 13.70 2.06
CA GLU A 24 -17.44 14.03 1.24
C GLU A 24 -16.16 13.43 1.84
N GLU A 25 -15.93 13.63 3.13
CA GLU A 25 -14.77 13.06 3.84
C GLU A 25 -14.79 11.52 3.85
N MET A 26 -15.98 10.91 3.94
CA MET A 26 -16.14 9.46 3.85
C MET A 26 -15.83 8.95 2.44
N SER A 27 -16.22 9.69 1.40
CA SER A 27 -15.84 9.39 0.02
C SER A 27 -14.32 9.46 -0.18
N GLU A 28 -13.68 10.51 0.36
CA GLU A 28 -12.22 10.64 0.34
C GLU A 28 -11.52 9.51 1.10
N LEU A 29 -12.04 9.12 2.26
CA LEU A 29 -11.53 7.98 3.03
C LEU A 29 -11.54 6.72 2.18
N LYS A 30 -12.64 6.46 1.47
CA LYS A 30 -12.78 5.31 0.58
C LYS A 30 -11.77 5.34 -0.56
N ILE A 31 -11.60 6.49 -1.22
CA ILE A 31 -10.61 6.67 -2.30
C ILE A 31 -9.20 6.38 -1.78
N CYS A 32 -8.86 6.91 -0.60
CA CYS A 32 -7.55 6.69 0.01
C CYS A 32 -7.31 5.22 0.38
N LEU A 33 -8.34 4.55 0.93
CA LEU A 33 -8.28 3.12 1.24
C LEU A 33 -8.13 2.26 -0.01
N ASP A 34 -8.86 2.56 -1.10
CA ASP A 34 -8.75 1.84 -2.37
C ASP A 34 -7.35 2.00 -2.98
N ALA A 35 -6.78 3.21 -2.93
CA ALA A 35 -5.41 3.46 -3.38
C ALA A 35 -4.38 2.64 -2.57
N ASN A 36 -4.51 2.64 -1.23
CA ASN A 36 -3.66 1.84 -0.34
C ASN A 36 -3.80 0.34 -0.61
N LEU A 37 -5.04 -0.16 -0.70
CA LEU A 37 -5.36 -1.56 -0.98
C LEU A 37 -4.72 -2.05 -2.28
N ASN A 38 -4.83 -1.26 -3.36
CA ASN A 38 -4.27 -1.62 -4.66
C ASN A 38 -2.75 -1.82 -4.59
N LYS A 39 -2.04 -1.01 -3.81
CA LYS A 39 -0.59 -1.15 -3.66
C LYS A 39 -0.21 -2.29 -2.71
N CYS A 40 -0.94 -2.48 -1.60
CA CYS A 40 -0.77 -3.66 -0.75
C CYS A 40 -0.95 -4.97 -1.53
N ARG A 41 -1.94 -5.02 -2.44
CA ARG A 41 -2.16 -6.18 -3.33
C ARG A 41 -0.98 -6.44 -4.25
N LYS A 42 -0.41 -5.39 -4.87
CA LYS A 42 0.78 -5.53 -5.72
C LYS A 42 1.98 -6.08 -4.95
N VAL A 43 2.23 -5.55 -3.76
CA VAL A 43 3.31 -6.03 -2.88
C VAL A 43 3.08 -7.49 -2.47
N ALA A 44 1.85 -7.86 -2.10
CA ALA A 44 1.53 -9.24 -1.74
C ALA A 44 1.74 -10.22 -2.91
N ALA A 45 1.34 -9.82 -4.13
CA ALA A 45 1.57 -10.62 -5.33
C ALA A 45 3.07 -10.82 -5.60
N LEU A 46 3.88 -9.77 -5.50
CA LEU A 46 5.33 -9.86 -5.66
C LEU A 46 5.98 -10.74 -4.58
N LYS A 47 5.55 -10.65 -3.32
CA LYS A 47 6.06 -11.51 -2.25
C LYS A 47 5.77 -13.00 -2.53
N ASN A 48 4.60 -13.32 -3.05
CA ASN A 48 4.27 -14.69 -3.44
C ASN A 48 5.15 -15.17 -4.61
N LEU A 49 5.41 -14.31 -5.59
CA LEU A 49 6.34 -14.63 -6.69
C LEU A 49 7.78 -14.81 -6.19
N SER A 50 8.23 -13.99 -5.25
CA SER A 50 9.56 -14.10 -4.65
C SER A 50 9.73 -15.44 -3.91
N LEU A 51 8.68 -15.89 -3.21
CA LEU A 51 8.65 -17.20 -2.58
C LEU A 51 8.77 -18.32 -3.62
N LEU A 52 7.99 -18.25 -4.71
CA LEU A 52 8.05 -19.25 -5.78
C LEU A 52 9.44 -19.31 -6.43
N ALA A 53 10.04 -18.15 -6.73
CA ALA A 53 11.40 -18.05 -7.25
C ALA A 53 12.41 -18.76 -6.33
N SER A 54 12.31 -18.48 -5.03
CA SER A 54 13.13 -19.12 -3.99
C SER A 54 12.94 -20.64 -3.95
N GLU A 55 11.71 -21.13 -4.02
CA GLU A 55 11.39 -22.57 -4.00
C GLU A 55 11.96 -23.29 -5.23
N THR A 56 12.06 -22.58 -6.36
CA THR A 56 12.68 -23.10 -7.60
C THR A 56 14.19 -22.89 -7.70
N ASN A 57 14.83 -22.28 -6.69
CA ASN A 57 16.23 -21.84 -6.70
C ASN A 57 16.59 -20.87 -7.85
N ASP A 58 15.62 -20.12 -8.35
CA ASP A 58 15.84 -19.07 -9.35
C ASP A 58 16.19 -17.76 -8.64
N VAL A 59 17.47 -17.63 -8.31
CA VAL A 59 18.00 -16.52 -7.52
C VAL A 59 17.96 -15.20 -8.29
N ASP A 60 18.23 -15.23 -9.60
CA ASP A 60 18.20 -14.03 -10.44
C ASP A 60 16.77 -13.46 -10.51
N TRP A 61 15.76 -14.32 -10.74
CA TRP A 61 14.37 -13.89 -10.73
C TRP A 61 13.93 -13.40 -9.34
N GLN A 62 14.38 -14.05 -8.26
CA GLN A 62 14.11 -13.60 -6.91
C GLN A 62 14.64 -12.19 -6.65
N HIS A 63 15.88 -11.89 -7.08
CA HIS A 63 16.47 -10.55 -6.95
C HIS A 63 15.72 -9.49 -7.75
N GLU A 64 15.29 -9.79 -8.97
CA GLU A 64 14.46 -8.88 -9.76
C GLU A 64 13.15 -8.53 -9.05
N ILE A 65 12.48 -9.52 -8.43
CA ILE A 65 11.25 -9.30 -7.68
C ILE A 65 11.52 -8.46 -6.42
N CYS A 66 12.62 -8.72 -5.71
CA CYS A 66 13.01 -7.92 -4.54
C CYS A 66 13.21 -6.45 -4.93
N ASN A 67 13.89 -6.16 -6.04
CA ASN A 67 14.05 -4.80 -6.55
C ASN A 67 12.69 -4.13 -6.84
N GLN A 68 11.75 -4.84 -7.46
CA GLN A 68 10.39 -4.31 -7.71
C GLN A 68 9.63 -4.00 -6.41
N ILE A 69 9.83 -4.81 -5.36
CA ILE A 69 9.24 -4.55 -4.03
C ILE A 69 9.86 -3.30 -3.42
N GLU A 70 11.18 -3.13 -3.51
CA GLU A 70 11.89 -1.95 -3.01
C GLU A 70 11.45 -0.67 -3.72
N GLU A 71 11.35 -0.69 -5.05
CA GLU A 71 10.80 0.42 -5.83
C GLU A 71 9.38 0.79 -5.40
N LEU A 72 8.53 -0.23 -5.20
CA LEU A 72 7.18 -0.01 -4.69
C LEU A 72 7.17 0.59 -3.29
N TYR A 73 8.12 0.25 -2.42
CA TYR A 73 8.26 0.80 -1.07
C TYR A 73 8.89 2.20 -1.03
N ALA A 74 9.79 2.53 -1.96
CA ALA A 74 10.26 3.90 -2.14
C ALA A 74 9.08 4.83 -2.45
N ASP A 75 8.15 4.35 -3.27
CA ASP A 75 6.88 5.00 -3.57
C ASP A 75 5.96 5.17 -2.35
N PHE A 76 6.18 4.51 -1.20
CA PHE A 76 5.40 4.74 0.03
C PHE A 76 5.89 5.93 0.85
N HIS A 77 7.18 6.24 0.74
CA HIS A 77 7.78 7.43 1.35
C HIS A 77 7.25 8.71 0.64
#